data_AF-A0A937LJP2-F1
#
_entry.id   AF-A0A937LJP2-F1
#
_cell.length_a   1.000
_cell.length_b   1.000
_cell.length_c   1.000
_cell.angle_alpha   90.00
_cell.angle_beta   90.00
_cell.angle_gamma   90.00
#
_symmetry.space_group_name_H-M   'P 1'
#
loop_
_entity.id
_entity.type
_entity.pdbx_description
1 polymer ?
#
loop_
_entity_poly.entity_id
_entity_poly.type
_entity_poly.pdbx_seq_one_letter_code
_entity_poly.pdbx_strand_id
1 'polypeptide(L)'
;SFCSLTKNVRLAFSKKIDTNGIGKTVIDFWNHNLSRGMEDRKLLSSGQIVDIQYSEFVKNPLNHIKNTYQQLNFDMNIQTENKIQKYLEQDKNILKPEHRYTLDEFGLNQNDIKDQFKEYILNYDF
;
A
#
# COMPACT_ATOMS: atom_id res chain seq x y z
N SER A 1 -10.23 -0.36 2.83
CA SER A 1 -9.83 -1.63 2.20
C SER A 1 -9.29 -2.67 3.19
N PHE A 2 -8.24 -2.38 3.97
CA PHE A 2 -7.63 -3.38 4.86
C PHE A 2 -8.59 -3.96 5.92
N CYS A 3 -9.41 -3.13 6.58
CA CYS A 3 -10.43 -3.60 7.53
C CYS A 3 -11.42 -4.58 6.89
N SER A 4 -11.83 -4.32 5.65
CA SER A 4 -12.75 -5.21 4.92
C SER A 4 -12.10 -6.54 4.55
N LEU A 5 -10.82 -6.52 4.14
CA LEU A 5 -10.06 -7.76 3.96
C LEU A 5 -9.99 -8.56 5.27
N THR A 6 -9.65 -7.92 6.39
CA THR A 6 -9.61 -8.57 7.71
C THR A 6 -10.96 -9.18 8.10
N LYS A 7 -12.06 -8.46 7.84
CA LYS A 7 -13.43 -8.96 8.05
C LYS A 7 -13.70 -10.19 7.20
N ASN A 8 -13.42 -10.16 5.90
CA ASN A 8 -13.67 -11.27 4.98
C ASN A 8 -12.88 -12.52 5.35
N VAL A 9 -11.62 -12.37 5.74
CA VAL A 9 -10.80 -13.50 6.23
C VAL A 9 -11.40 -14.07 7.52
N ARG A 10 -11.80 -13.22 8.49
CA ARG A 10 -12.38 -13.69 9.75
C ARG A 10 -13.74 -14.37 9.57
N LEU A 11 -14.54 -13.97 8.59
CA LEU A 11 -15.85 -14.59 8.29
C LEU A 11 -15.73 -16.07 7.91
N ALA A 12 -14.59 -16.51 7.38
CA ALA A 12 -14.36 -17.92 7.10
C ALA A 12 -14.22 -18.79 8.38
N PHE A 13 -13.91 -18.17 9.52
CA PHE A 13 -13.60 -18.87 10.78
C PHE A 13 -14.51 -18.48 11.95
N SER A 14 -15.30 -17.41 11.83
CA SER A 14 -16.20 -16.94 12.88
C SER A 14 -17.51 -16.39 12.33
N LYS A 15 -18.61 -16.77 12.97
CA LYS A 15 -19.96 -16.21 12.71
C LYS A 15 -20.17 -14.85 13.38
N LYS A 16 -19.35 -14.48 14.38
CA LYS A 16 -19.43 -13.21 15.10
C LYS A 16 -18.22 -12.35 14.73
N ILE A 17 -18.47 -11.18 14.17
CA ILE A 17 -17.45 -10.21 13.77
C ILE A 17 -17.73 -8.87 14.45
N ASP A 18 -16.75 -8.38 15.19
CA ASP A 18 -16.71 -7.01 15.71
C ASP A 18 -15.94 -6.13 14.71
N THR A 19 -16.66 -5.32 13.92
CA THR A 19 -16.04 -4.44 12.91
C THR A 19 -15.35 -3.24 13.54
N ASN A 20 -15.83 -2.73 14.67
CA ASN A 20 -15.19 -1.62 15.39
C ASN A 20 -13.85 -2.08 15.99
N GLY A 21 -13.84 -3.27 16.59
CA GLY A 21 -12.61 -3.91 17.06
C GLY A 21 -11.60 -4.17 15.93
N ILE A 22 -12.08 -4.53 14.72
CA ILE A 22 -11.24 -4.62 13.53
C ILE A 22 -10.64 -3.25 13.18
N GLY A 23 -11.46 -2.20 13.10
CA GLY A 23 -11.00 -0.85 12.79
C GLY A 23 -9.87 -0.40 13.70
N LYS A 24 -10.08 -0.49 15.02
CA LYS A 24 -9.07 -0.15 16.03
C LYS A 24 -7.78 -0.96 15.84
N THR A 25 -7.89 -2.28 15.72
CA THR A 25 -6.74 -3.18 15.55
C THR A 25 -5.92 -2.83 14.30
N VAL A 26 -6.59 -2.49 13.21
CA VAL A 26 -5.94 -2.15 11.93
C VAL A 26 -5.18 -0.84 12.03
N ILE A 27 -5.76 0.19 12.67
CA ILE A 27 -5.09 1.46 12.88
C ILE A 27 -3.87 1.29 13.79
N ASP A 28 -4.04 0.62 14.94
CA ASP A 28 -2.95 0.34 15.87
C ASP A 28 -1.80 -0.43 15.19
N PHE A 29 -2.13 -1.43 14.36
CA PHE A 29 -1.18 -2.18 13.57
C PHE A 29 -0.39 -1.28 12.60
N TRP A 30 -1.07 -0.48 11.78
CA TRP A 30 -0.40 0.33 10.77
C TRP A 30 0.43 1.46 11.38
N ASN A 31 -0.08 2.11 12.44
CA ASN A 31 0.68 3.11 13.18
C ASN A 31 2.01 2.52 13.68
N HIS A 32 1.94 1.37 14.35
CA HIS A 32 3.14 0.71 14.87
C HIS A 32 4.14 0.37 13.77
N ASN A 33 3.67 -0.22 12.66
CA ASN A 33 4.54 -0.64 11.57
C ASN A 33 5.15 0.54 10.81
N LEU A 34 4.39 1.62 10.60
CA LEU A 34 4.90 2.82 9.93
C LEU A 34 5.93 3.53 10.80
N SER A 35 5.64 3.78 12.08
CA SER A 35 6.60 4.38 13.00
C SER A 35 7.88 3.56 13.09
N ARG A 36 7.77 2.23 13.26
CA ARG A 36 8.94 1.35 13.28
C ARG A 36 9.70 1.38 11.95
N GLY A 37 9.01 1.29 10.82
CA GLY A 37 9.63 1.33 9.50
C GLY A 37 10.37 2.65 9.23
N MET A 38 9.84 3.78 9.71
CA MET A 38 10.53 5.07 9.63
C MET A 38 11.79 5.11 10.48
N GLU A 39 11.78 4.53 11.68
CA GLU A 39 13.00 4.42 12.51
C GLU A 39 14.04 3.48 11.89
N ASP A 40 13.62 2.29 11.46
CA ASP A 40 14.50 1.31 10.84
C ASP A 40 15.14 1.87 9.57
N ARG A 41 14.40 2.68 8.80
CA ARG A 41 14.90 3.35 7.61
C ARG A 41 16.04 4.33 7.90
N LYS A 42 16.08 4.97 9.08
CA LYS A 42 17.20 5.87 9.46
C LYS A 42 18.53 5.12 9.58
N LEU A 43 18.50 3.80 9.73
CA LEU A 43 19.69 2.95 9.82
C LEU A 43 20.25 2.56 8.45
N LEU A 44 19.54 2.83 7.35
CA LEU A 44 19.93 2.44 6.01
C LEU A 44 20.58 3.59 5.25
N SER A 45 21.52 3.26 4.35
CA SER A 45 22.14 4.24 3.48
C SER A 45 21.22 4.64 2.33
N SER A 46 21.47 5.82 1.75
CA SER A 46 20.81 6.25 0.52
C SER A 46 20.95 5.19 -0.59
N GLY A 47 19.85 4.88 -1.29
CA GLY A 47 19.83 3.90 -2.38
C GLY A 47 19.48 2.47 -1.97
N GLN A 48 19.21 2.20 -0.69
CA GLN A 48 18.73 0.87 -0.25
C GLN A 48 17.20 0.75 -0.22
N ILE A 49 16.48 1.89 -0.28
CA ILE A 49 15.02 1.96 -0.32
C ILE A 49 14.62 2.91 -1.45
N VAL A 50 13.59 2.52 -2.21
CA VAL A 50 12.93 3.34 -3.23
C VAL A 50 11.48 3.54 -2.83
N ASP A 51 11.05 4.79 -2.76
CA ASP A 51 9.64 5.13 -2.52
C ASP A 51 8.87 5.17 -3.84
N ILE A 52 7.69 4.55 -3.85
CA ILE A 52 6.81 4.51 -5.01
C ILE A 52 5.45 5.04 -4.60
N GLN A 53 5.11 6.24 -5.08
CA GLN A 53 3.77 6.81 -4.90
C GLN A 53 2.76 6.00 -5.71
N TYR A 54 1.79 5.38 -5.02
CA TYR A 54 0.79 4.53 -5.69
C TYR A 54 0.03 5.27 -6.81
N SER A 55 -0.37 6.53 -6.58
CA SER A 55 -1.12 7.33 -7.56
C SER A 55 -0.33 7.62 -8.84
N GLU A 56 0.99 7.76 -8.75
CA GLU A 56 1.86 7.96 -9.91
C GLU A 56 2.23 6.64 -10.57
N PHE A 57 2.44 5.60 -9.76
CA PHE A 57 2.75 4.26 -10.24
C PHE A 57 1.67 3.71 -11.17
N VAL A 58 0.40 3.81 -10.79
CA VAL A 58 -0.71 3.26 -11.61
C VAL A 58 -0.88 3.99 -12.95
N LYS A 59 -0.44 5.25 -13.06
CA LYS A 59 -0.48 6.00 -14.33
C LYS A 59 0.59 5.53 -15.31
N ASN A 60 1.78 5.18 -14.80
CA ASN A 60 2.90 4.75 -15.64
C ASN A 60 3.78 3.70 -14.94
N PRO A 61 3.30 2.45 -14.81
CA PRO A 61 3.97 1.44 -13.99
C PRO A 61 5.32 1.02 -14.57
N LEU A 62 5.43 0.87 -15.90
CA LEU A 62 6.70 0.47 -16.53
C LEU A 62 7.82 1.48 -16.24
N ASN A 63 7.53 2.78 -16.36
CA ASN A 63 8.52 3.82 -16.09
C ASN A 63 8.97 3.83 -14.62
N HIS A 64 8.03 3.67 -13.68
CA HIS A 64 8.36 3.60 -12.26
C HIS A 64 9.20 2.35 -11.92
N ILE A 65 8.93 1.20 -12.56
CA ILE A 65 9.73 -0.01 -12.36
C ILE A 65 11.16 0.20 -12.90
N LYS A 66 11.32 0.81 -14.08
CA LYS A 66 12.64 1.17 -14.62
C LYS A 66 13.42 2.10 -13.69
N ASN A 67 12.77 3.16 -13.21
CA ASN A 67 13.38 4.09 -12.26
C ASN A 67 13.80 3.39 -10.96
N THR A 68 13.00 2.43 -10.47
CA THR A 68 13.34 1.63 -9.29
C THR A 68 14.59 0.80 -9.52
N TYR A 69 14.71 0.12 -10.66
CA TYR A 69 15.92 -0.62 -11.03
C TYR A 69 17.15 0.30 -11.04
N GLN A 70 17.03 1.47 -11.68
CA GLN A 70 18.12 2.44 -11.73
C GLN A 70 18.54 2.94 -10.34
N GLN A 71 17.59 3.28 -9.46
CA GLN A 71 17.89 3.77 -8.11
C GLN A 71 18.55 2.71 -7.22
N LEU A 72 18.21 1.43 -7.43
CA LEU A 72 18.82 0.30 -6.73
C LEU A 72 20.10 -0.21 -7.39
N ASN A 73 20.58 0.45 -8.46
CA ASN A 73 21.72 0.01 -9.26
C ASN A 73 21.57 -1.43 -9.80
N PHE A 74 20.36 -1.79 -10.23
CA PHE A 74 20.07 -3.05 -10.89
C PHE A 74 19.91 -2.88 -12.40
N ASP A 75 20.47 -3.81 -13.15
CA ASP A 75 20.30 -3.85 -14.60
C ASP A 75 18.95 -4.47 -14.99
N MET A 76 18.17 -3.75 -15.79
CA MET A 76 16.99 -4.28 -16.45
C MET A 76 17.33 -4.65 -17.88
N ASN A 77 17.33 -5.95 -18.18
CA ASN A 77 17.50 -6.40 -19.56
C ASN A 77 16.19 -6.25 -20.37
N ILE A 78 16.34 -6.23 -21.69
CA ILE A 78 15.26 -6.07 -22.67
C ILE A 78 14.19 -7.18 -22.52
N GLN A 79 14.59 -8.41 -22.18
CA GLN A 79 13.65 -9.52 -22.02
C GLN A 79 12.72 -9.29 -20.81
N THR A 80 13.25 -8.79 -19.70
CA THR A 80 12.47 -8.44 -18.51
C THR A 80 11.52 -7.29 -18.80
N GLU A 81 12.01 -6.23 -19.45
CA GLU A 81 11.19 -5.09 -19.85
C GLU A 81 9.99 -5.54 -20.72
N ASN A 82 10.26 -6.34 -21.76
CA ASN A 82 9.22 -6.84 -22.66
C ASN A 82 8.18 -7.71 -21.94
N LYS A 83 8.60 -8.53 -20.96
CA LYS A 83 7.67 -9.33 -20.15
C LYS A 83 6.76 -8.46 -19.30
N ILE A 84 7.30 -7.41 -18.67
CA ILE A 84 6.53 -6.45 -17.87
C ILE A 84 5.54 -5.73 -18.78
N GLN A 85 6.00 -5.21 -19.92
CA GLN A 85 5.13 -4.51 -20.88
C GLN A 85 3.98 -5.41 -21.34
N LYS A 86 4.27 -6.65 -21.74
CA LYS A 86 3.25 -7.60 -22.17
C LYS A 86 2.21 -7.88 -21.08
N TYR A 87 2.64 -8.02 -19.82
CA TYR A 87 1.73 -8.19 -18.69
C TYR A 87 0.81 -6.97 -18.51
N LEU A 88 1.36 -5.76 -18.60
CA LEU A 88 0.59 -4.52 -18.47
C LEU A 88 -0.43 -4.36 -19.61
N GLU A 89 -0.08 -4.76 -20.84
CA GLU A 89 -1.00 -4.76 -21.98
C GLU A 89 -2.17 -5.74 -21.77
N GLN A 90 -1.92 -6.88 -21.12
CA GLN A 90 -2.95 -7.86 -20.77
C GLN A 90 -3.87 -7.38 -19.63
N ASP A 91 -3.30 -6.78 -18.57
CA ASP A 91 -4.05 -6.33 -17.39
C ASP A 91 -5.04 -5.19 -17.70
N LYS A 92 -4.74 -4.32 -18.68
CA LYS A 92 -5.63 -3.23 -19.11
C LYS A 92 -7.04 -3.70 -19.51
N ASN A 93 -7.18 -4.95 -19.93
CA ASN A 93 -8.46 -5.50 -20.40
C ASN A 93 -9.25 -6.18 -19.27
N ILE A 94 -8.73 -6.22 -18.04
CA ILE A 94 -9.37 -6.88 -16.90
C ILE A 94 -10.21 -5.84 -16.15
N LEU A 95 -11.54 -6.00 -16.20
CA LEU A 95 -12.46 -5.23 -15.37
C LEU A 95 -12.26 -5.64 -13.91
N LYS A 96 -11.83 -4.68 -13.08
CA LYS A 96 -11.69 -4.88 -11.63
C LYS A 96 -12.94 -4.34 -10.95
N PRO A 97 -13.66 -5.16 -10.17
CA PRO A 97 -14.84 -4.69 -9.45
C PRO A 97 -14.45 -3.58 -8.47
N GLU A 98 -15.24 -2.52 -8.46
CA GLU A 98 -15.07 -1.44 -7.50
C GLU A 98 -15.57 -1.93 -6.13
N HIS A 99 -14.67 -1.97 -5.15
CA HIS A 99 -15.02 -2.30 -3.79
C HIS A 99 -15.30 -1.02 -2.99
N ARG A 100 -16.58 -0.77 -2.68
CA ARG A 100 -16.99 0.37 -1.85
C ARG A 100 -17.04 -0.05 -0.38
N TYR A 101 -16.18 0.54 0.43
CA TYR A 101 -16.16 0.39 1.88
C TYR A 101 -16.15 1.77 2.52
N THR A 102 -16.90 1.96 3.60
CA THR A 102 -16.88 3.21 4.38
C THR A 102 -16.06 3.04 5.65
N LEU A 103 -15.48 4.14 6.14
CA LEU A 103 -14.75 4.14 7.41
C LEU A 103 -15.70 3.88 8.59
N ASP A 104 -16.91 4.43 8.50
CA ASP A 104 -17.97 4.29 9.50
C ASP A 104 -18.34 2.82 9.79
N GLU A 105 -18.26 1.92 8.79
CA GLU A 105 -18.52 0.47 8.98
C GLU A 105 -17.60 -0.15 10.05
N PHE A 106 -16.41 0.42 10.23
CA PHE A 106 -15.38 -0.04 11.16
C PHE A 106 -15.19 0.91 12.34
N GLY A 107 -16.13 1.84 12.55
CA GLY A 107 -16.05 2.82 13.64
C GLY A 107 -14.87 3.78 13.49
N LEU A 108 -14.41 4.02 12.25
CA LEU A 108 -13.28 4.89 11.96
C LEU A 108 -13.75 6.23 11.41
N ASN A 109 -13.05 7.30 11.80
CA ASN A 109 -13.25 8.65 11.30
C ASN A 109 -12.05 9.11 10.47
N GLN A 110 -12.28 9.88 9.42
CA GLN A 110 -11.23 10.37 8.54
C GLN A 110 -10.25 11.31 9.25
N ASN A 111 -10.73 12.18 10.15
CA ASN A 111 -9.84 13.11 10.88
C ASN A 111 -8.89 12.35 11.80
N ASP A 112 -9.42 11.39 12.56
CA ASP A 112 -8.63 10.56 13.46
C ASP A 112 -7.55 9.79 12.69
N ILE A 113 -7.88 9.24 11.51
CA ILE A 113 -6.92 8.57 10.64
C ILE A 113 -5.81 9.54 10.19
N LYS A 114 -6.18 10.74 9.74
CA LYS A 114 -5.20 11.75 9.31
C LYS A 114 -4.27 12.15 10.44
N ASP A 115 -4.80 12.32 11.64
CA ASP A 115 -4.00 12.67 12.82
C ASP A 115 -3.04 11.56 13.21
N GLN A 116 -3.52 10.30 13.18
CA GLN A 116 -2.71 9.11 13.49
C GLN A 116 -1.54 8.92 12.51
N PHE A 117 -1.76 9.16 11.21
CA PHE A 117 -0.75 8.98 10.17
C PHE A 117 -0.01 10.27 9.77
N LYS A 118 -0.22 11.37 10.50
CA LYS A 118 0.31 12.70 10.15
C LYS A 118 1.82 12.71 9.94
N GLU A 119 2.56 12.06 10.83
CA GLU A 119 4.02 12.01 10.76
C GLU A 119 4.50 11.34 9.46
N TYR A 120 3.89 10.22 9.10
CA TYR A 120 4.20 9.52 7.86
C TYR A 120 3.87 10.39 6.63
N ILE A 121 2.70 11.01 6.61
CA ILE A 121 2.24 11.85 5.50
C ILE A 121 3.21 13.03 5.27
N LEU A 122 3.63 13.71 6.34
CA LEU A 122 4.53 14.86 6.27
C LEU A 122 5.95 14.48 5.81
N ASN A 123 6.43 13.28 6.13
CA ASN A 123 7.79 12.85 5.81
C ASN A 123 7.94 12.30 4.38
N TYR A 124 6.85 11.90 3.72
CA TYR A 124 6.90 11.21 2.42
C TYR A 124 5.97 11.79 1.35
N ASP A 125 5.55 13.06 1.48
CA ASP A 125 4.76 13.82 0.50
C ASP A 125 3.50 13.08 -0.01
N PHE A 126 2.70 12.55 0.93
CA PHE A 126 1.40 11.94 0.65
C PHE A 126 0.21 12.90 0.85
#